data_AF-A0A947E459-F1
#
_entry.id   AF-A0A947E459-F1
#
_cell.length_a   1.000
_cell.length_b   1.000
_cell.length_c   1.000
_cell.angle_alpha   90.00
_cell.angle_beta   90.00
_cell.angle_gamma   90.00
#
_symmetry.space_group_name_H-M   'P 1'
#
loop_
_entity.id
_entity.type
_entity.pdbx_description
1 polymer ?
#
loop_
_entity_poly.entity_id
_entity_poly.type
_entity_poly.pdbx_seq_one_letter_code
_entity_poly.pdbx_strand_id
1 'polypeptide(L)'
;MHFLTFDLSDNDDGVTTLEALASTSAEQHALVMAEVQQVLDWAWQQFPHTHGPADEGMDWDHDLQVNVEAGEWHAVTLTLTGSPRFVEAFCAAFGHPQD
;
A
#
# COMPACT_ATOMS: atom_id res chain seq x y z
N MET A 1 1.96 -11.95 2.62
CA MET A 1 1.91 -11.61 1.18
C MET A 1 3.13 -12.21 0.51
N HIS A 2 3.04 -12.59 -0.75
CA HIS A 2 4.07 -13.33 -1.47
C HIS A 2 4.78 -12.49 -2.54
N PHE A 3 4.14 -11.45 -3.07
CA PHE A 3 4.72 -10.63 -4.14
C PHE A 3 4.98 -9.19 -3.70
N LEU A 4 4.02 -8.56 -3.00
CA LEU A 4 4.22 -7.21 -2.48
C LEU A 4 5.27 -7.20 -1.36
N THR A 5 6.31 -6.41 -1.56
CA THR A 5 7.30 -6.08 -0.53
C THR A 5 6.98 -4.70 0.00
N PHE A 6 6.72 -4.60 1.30
CA PHE A 6 6.39 -3.33 1.95
C PHE A 6 7.65 -2.71 2.54
N ASP A 7 7.74 -1.39 2.52
CA ASP A 7 8.70 -0.57 3.24
C ASP A 7 7.93 0.50 4.01
N LEU A 8 8.32 0.73 5.26
CA LEU A 8 7.74 1.75 6.12
C LEU A 8 8.76 2.88 6.28
N SER A 9 8.40 4.06 5.82
CA SER A 9 9.21 5.26 5.90
C SER A 9 8.43 6.37 6.60
N ASP A 10 8.92 6.82 7.76
CA ASP A 10 8.34 7.94 8.49
C ASP A 10 8.81 9.26 7.85
N ASN A 11 7.90 10.20 7.62
CA ASN A 11 8.26 11.52 7.12
C ASN A 11 8.30 12.56 8.26
N ASP A 12 9.02 13.65 8.04
CA ASP A 12 9.26 14.70 9.06
C ASP A 12 7.97 15.45 9.46
N ASP A 13 6.86 15.23 8.75
CA ASP A 13 5.56 15.88 8.98
C ASP A 13 4.66 15.08 9.95
N GLY A 14 5.15 13.95 10.48
CA GLY A 14 4.38 13.09 11.39
C GLY A 14 3.35 12.20 10.67
N VAL A 15 3.51 12.05 9.36
CA VAL A 15 2.75 11.12 8.53
C VAL A 15 3.71 9.99 8.12
N THR A 16 3.20 8.77 8.05
CA THR A 16 4.03 7.64 7.65
C THR A 16 3.63 7.19 6.26
N THR A 17 4.63 6.94 5.42
CA THR A 17 4.45 6.39 4.08
C THR A 17 4.80 4.91 4.10
N LEU A 18 3.87 4.09 3.61
CA LEU A 18 4.08 2.67 3.36
C LEU A 18 4.16 2.47 1.86
N GLU A 19 5.33 2.10 1.35
CA GLU A 19 5.53 1.81 -0.06
C GLU A 19 5.52 0.31 -0.25
N ALA A 20 4.70 -0.19 -1.17
CA ALA A 20 4.62 -1.60 -1.52
C ALA A 20 4.96 -1.80 -2.99
N LEU A 21 6.04 -2.52 -3.27
CA LEU A 21 6.49 -2.78 -4.63
C LEU A 21 6.40 -4.26 -4.96
N ALA A 22 5.99 -4.54 -6.19
CA ALA A 22 6.10 -5.85 -6.80
C ALA A 22 6.45 -5.69 -8.28
N SER A 23 7.37 -6.53 -8.77
CA SER A 23 7.65 -6.65 -10.20
C SER A 23 7.51 -8.10 -10.60
N THR A 24 6.54 -8.38 -11.47
CA THR A 24 6.16 -9.75 -11.85
C THR A 24 5.90 -9.86 -13.35
N SER A 25 5.88 -11.08 -13.88
CA SER A 25 5.46 -11.30 -15.25
C SER A 25 3.96 -11.02 -15.42
N ALA A 26 3.52 -10.81 -16.66
CA ALA A 26 2.10 -10.57 -16.98
C ALA A 26 1.15 -11.66 -16.43
N GLU A 27 1.62 -12.92 -16.33
CA GLU A 27 0.85 -14.05 -15.81
C GLU A 27 0.61 -13.97 -14.30
N GLN A 28 1.56 -13.37 -13.57
CA GLN A 28 1.52 -13.22 -12.12
C GLN A 28 0.95 -11.86 -11.68
N HIS A 29 0.84 -10.89 -12.60
CA HIS A 29 0.29 -9.57 -12.31
C HIS A 29 -1.10 -9.62 -11.67
N ALA A 30 -1.95 -10.55 -12.10
CA ALA A 30 -3.28 -10.73 -11.50
C ALA A 30 -3.22 -11.14 -10.02
N LEU A 31 -2.19 -11.89 -9.61
CA LEU A 31 -1.97 -12.26 -8.21
C LEU A 31 -1.50 -11.05 -7.39
N VAL A 32 -0.59 -10.23 -7.95
CA VAL A 32 -0.15 -8.97 -7.32
C VAL A 32 -1.33 -8.03 -7.09
N MET A 33 -2.17 -7.84 -8.11
CA MET A 33 -3.36 -7.01 -8.02
C MET A 33 -4.36 -7.53 -6.99
N ALA A 34 -4.46 -8.86 -6.80
CA ALA A 34 -5.27 -9.42 -5.73
C ALA A 34 -4.71 -9.05 -4.35
N GLU A 35 -3.39 -9.10 -4.13
CA GLU A 35 -2.78 -8.66 -2.87
C GLU A 35 -2.99 -7.17 -2.62
N VAL A 36 -2.83 -6.31 -3.65
CA VAL A 36 -3.13 -4.87 -3.57
C VAL A 36 -4.60 -4.66 -3.17
N GLN A 37 -5.52 -5.38 -3.82
CA GLN A 37 -6.94 -5.25 -3.53
C GLN A 37 -7.28 -5.69 -2.10
N GLN A 38 -6.61 -6.71 -1.56
CA GLN A 38 -6.78 -7.14 -0.17
C GLN A 38 -6.36 -6.06 0.82
N VAL A 39 -5.25 -5.35 0.56
CA VAL A 39 -4.82 -4.23 1.40
C VAL A 39 -5.82 -3.08 1.35
N LEU A 40 -6.25 -2.69 0.15
CA LEU A 40 -7.20 -1.60 -0.02
C LEU A 40 -8.55 -1.93 0.61
N ASP A 41 -9.09 -3.14 0.40
CA ASP A 41 -10.35 -3.58 1.01
C ASP A 41 -10.29 -3.53 2.54
N TRP A 42 -9.18 -4.00 3.12
CA TRP A 42 -8.94 -3.88 4.56
C TRP A 42 -8.93 -2.42 5.02
N ALA A 43 -8.22 -1.54 4.31
CA ALA A 43 -8.12 -0.11 4.66
C ALA A 43 -9.50 0.56 4.63
N TRP A 44 -10.29 0.30 3.58
CA TRP A 44 -11.66 0.78 3.46
C TRP A 44 -12.58 0.26 4.57
N GLN A 45 -12.38 -0.98 5.02
CA GLN A 45 -13.18 -1.58 6.11
C GLN A 45 -12.80 -1.04 7.50
N GLN A 46 -11.51 -0.84 7.77
CA GLN A 46 -11.04 -0.37 9.08
C GLN A 46 -11.17 1.15 9.25
N PHE A 47 -10.98 1.91 8.17
CA PHE A 47 -10.97 3.37 8.14
C PHE A 47 -11.98 3.91 7.11
N PRO A 48 -13.28 3.61 7.28
CA PRO A 48 -14.30 4.09 6.37
C PRO A 48 -14.47 5.60 6.52
N HIS A 49 -14.61 6.29 5.39
CA HIS A 49 -14.83 7.75 5.31
C HIS A 49 -13.67 8.63 5.82
N THR A 50 -12.50 8.07 6.06
CA THR A 50 -11.29 8.81 6.42
C THR A 50 -10.20 8.65 5.36
N HIS A 51 -10.62 8.32 4.13
CA HIS A 51 -9.76 8.25 2.95
C HIS A 51 -9.65 9.63 2.29
N GLY A 52 -8.43 10.07 2.04
CA GLY A 52 -8.09 11.30 1.34
C GLY A 52 -6.74 11.86 1.80
N PRO A 53 -6.32 13.03 1.29
CA PRO A 53 -5.00 13.56 1.55
C PRO A 53 -4.81 13.93 3.02
N ALA A 54 -3.61 13.68 3.54
CA ALA A 54 -3.25 13.99 4.93
C ALA A 54 -3.38 15.49 5.25
N ASP A 55 -3.14 16.38 4.28
CA ASP A 55 -3.35 17.83 4.40
C ASP A 55 -4.81 18.21 4.73
N GLU A 56 -5.78 17.38 4.37
CA GLU A 56 -7.20 17.57 4.72
C GLU A 56 -7.58 16.94 6.07
N GLY A 57 -6.61 16.39 6.80
CA GLY A 57 -6.81 15.74 8.10
C GLY A 57 -7.39 14.33 8.02
N MET A 58 -7.24 13.68 6.86
CA MET A 58 -7.68 12.30 6.64
C MET A 58 -6.69 11.31 7.26
N ASP A 59 -7.18 10.14 7.66
CA ASP A 59 -6.35 9.12 8.33
C ASP A 59 -5.47 8.35 7.35
N TRP A 60 -5.89 8.21 6.10
CA TRP A 60 -5.11 7.49 5.10
C TRP A 60 -5.42 7.91 3.67
N ASP A 61 -4.43 7.77 2.79
CA ASP A 61 -4.55 7.89 1.35
C ASP A 61 -3.84 6.74 0.65
N HIS A 62 -4.16 6.52 -0.63
CA HIS A 62 -3.44 5.57 -1.46
C HIS A 62 -3.21 6.11 -2.87
N ASP A 63 -2.02 5.83 -3.40
CA ASP A 63 -1.68 5.97 -4.80
C ASP A 63 -1.24 4.61 -5.36
N LEU A 64 -1.83 4.21 -6.48
CA LEU A 64 -1.51 2.94 -7.14
C LEU A 64 -0.98 3.23 -8.54
N GLN A 65 0.29 2.88 -8.76
CA GLN A 65 0.97 3.01 -10.03
C GLN A 65 1.25 1.62 -10.60
N VAL A 66 0.83 1.39 -11.84
CA VAL A 66 1.13 0.16 -12.58
C VAL A 66 1.90 0.53 -13.84
N ASN A 67 3.13 0.01 -13.96
CA ASN A 67 4.02 0.27 -15.06
C ASN A 67 4.26 -1.03 -15.85
N VAL A 68 3.95 -1.01 -17.14
CA VAL A 68 4.10 -2.19 -18.01
C VAL A 68 5.31 -1.98 -18.92
N GLU A 69 6.36 -2.77 -18.70
CA GLU A 69 7.60 -2.71 -19.50
C GLU A 69 7.55 -3.73 -20.63
N ALA A 70 7.54 -3.23 -21.87
CA ALA A 70 7.56 -4.00 -23.12
C ALA A 70 6.51 -5.14 -23.26
N GLY A 71 5.52 -5.20 -22.36
CA GLY A 71 4.52 -6.26 -22.30
C GLY A 71 4.98 -7.54 -21.60
N GLU A 72 6.23 -7.60 -21.13
CA GLU A 72 6.80 -8.78 -20.46
C GLU A 72 6.73 -8.67 -18.93
N TRP A 73 6.96 -7.48 -18.39
CA TRP A 73 7.01 -7.25 -16.94
C TRP A 73 6.02 -6.16 -16.51
N HIS A 74 5.35 -6.41 -15.40
CA HIS A 74 4.43 -5.48 -14.75
C HIS A 74 5.02 -5.12 -13.38
N ALA A 75 5.43 -3.87 -13.24
CA ALA A 75 5.79 -3.27 -11.97
C ALA A 75 4.54 -2.62 -11.37
N VAL A 76 4.28 -2.91 -10.10
CA VAL A 76 3.19 -2.34 -9.32
C VAL A 76 3.82 -1.66 -8.11
N THR A 77 3.50 -0.38 -7.95
CA THR A 77 3.88 0.41 -6.79
C THR A 77 2.58 0.90 -6.15
N LEU A 78 2.33 0.48 -4.92
CA LEU A 78 1.24 0.96 -4.08
C LEU A 78 1.86 1.80 -2.96
N THR A 79 1.54 3.08 -2.94
CA THR A 79 1.96 3.99 -1.88
C THR A 79 0.76 4.27 -0.99
N LEU A 80 0.87 3.95 0.29
CA LEU A 80 -0.13 4.30 1.30
C LEU A 80 0.45 5.39 2.19
N THR A 81 -0.31 6.44 2.38
CA THR A 81 0.05 7.49 3.33
C THR A 81 -0.91 7.36 4.50
N GLY A 82 -0.40 7.30 5.72
CA GLY A 82 -1.22 6.99 6.88
C GLY A 82 -0.85 7.80 8.11
N SER A 83 -1.86 8.14 8.90
CA SER A 83 -1.68 8.61 10.27
C SER A 83 -1.04 7.52 11.13
N PRO A 84 -0.45 7.86 12.29
CA PRO A 84 0.10 6.86 13.22
C PRO A 84 -0.92 5.77 13.61
N ARG A 85 -2.21 6.13 13.67
CA ARG A 85 -3.31 5.21 13.94
C ARG A 85 -3.50 4.20 12.80
N PHE A 86 -3.44 4.65 11.55
CA PHE A 86 -3.53 3.78 10.38
C PHE A 86 -2.36 2.80 10.35
N VAL A 87 -1.13 3.28 10.59
CA VAL A 87 0.09 2.46 10.58
C VAL A 87 0.04 1.39 11.66
N GLU A 88 -0.36 1.74 12.88
CA GLU A 88 -0.49 0.79 13.98
C GLU A 88 -1.48 -0.33 13.63
N ALA A 89 -2.64 0.03 13.07
CA ALA A 89 -3.63 -0.94 12.63
C ALA A 89 -3.11 -1.81 11.46
N PHE A 90 -2.37 -1.22 10.52
CA PHE A 90 -1.79 -1.93 9.39
C PHE A 90 -0.76 -2.96 9.86
N CYS A 91 0.19 -2.57 10.70
CA CYS A 91 1.19 -3.47 11.29
C CYS A 91 0.52 -4.59 12.10
N ALA A 92 -0.58 -4.32 12.80
CA ALA A 92 -1.33 -5.34 13.52
C ALA A 92 -2.04 -6.35 12.58
N ALA A 93 -2.47 -5.91 11.40
CA ALA A 93 -3.18 -6.74 10.43
C ALA A 93 -2.25 -7.54 9.51
N PHE A 94 -1.16 -6.92 9.03
CA PHE A 94 -0.27 -7.48 8.00
C PHE A 94 1.13 -7.81 8.50
N GLY A 95 1.49 -7.42 9.72
CA GLY A 95 2.84 -7.56 10.27
C GLY A 95 3.72 -6.35 9.97
N HIS A 96 4.90 -6.32 10.58
CA HIS A 96 5.89 -5.29 10.28
C HIS A 96 6.55 -5.62 8.93
N PRO A 97 6.76 -4.63 8.04
CA PRO A 97 7.39 -4.82 6.73
C PRO A 97 8.83 -5.38 6.71
N GLN A 98 9.39 -5.80 7.85
CA GLN A 98 10.78 -6.24 7.99
C GLN A 98 10.96 -7.50 8.86
N ASP A 99 9.89 -8.23 9.21
CA ASP A 99 9.99 -9.52 9.94
C ASP A 99 9.89 -10.74 9.00
#